data_AF-A0A1W1CYU1-F1
#
_entry.id   AF-A0A1W1CYU1-F1
#
_cell.length_a   1.000
_cell.length_b   1.000
_cell.length_c   1.000
_cell.angle_alpha   90.00
_cell.angle_beta   90.00
_cell.angle_gamma   90.00
#
_symmetry.space_group_name_H-M   'P 1'
#
loop_
_entity.id
_entity.type
_entity.pdbx_description
1 polymer ?
#
loop_
_entity_poly.entity_id
_entity_poly.type
_entity_poly.pdbx_seq_one_letter_code
_entity_poly.pdbx_strand_id
1 'polypeptide(L)'
;MLKLFFLLISLTISLFPSNPIAFASLGNQIYNSAENIKKLIAISSFYPYKKRINNYLVKVKKAKQLGFSLDENTPAKTRKEYLITLRKLSDENNYYHRLAQKTLESSIKKEDSLLFSNIINSGLIDRKANKKRILHYYFAHKKEINPAGLIQSYLDEDAKRKHKRKGLRVKRVIKKSKEEDKIARLRARDKARKRALEERLERELQEKKKEIIEQQKEELLKSL
;
A
#
# COMPACT_ATOMS: atom_id res chain seq x y z
N MET A 1 36.83 -14.77 -0.79
CA MET A 1 35.38 -14.54 -1.07
C MET A 1 34.56 -14.37 0.22
N LEU A 2 34.49 -15.36 1.11
CA LEU A 2 33.67 -15.29 2.34
C LEU A 2 34.04 -14.12 3.29
N LYS A 3 35.35 -13.85 3.46
CA LYS A 3 35.85 -12.72 4.27
C LYS A 3 35.47 -11.34 3.71
N LEU A 4 35.39 -11.21 2.39
CA LEU A 4 35.01 -9.95 1.73
C LEU A 4 33.50 -9.69 1.85
N PHE A 5 32.70 -10.76 1.84
CA PHE A 5 31.25 -10.70 2.05
C PHE A 5 30.90 -10.31 3.49
N PHE A 6 31.61 -10.86 4.48
CA PHE A 6 31.46 -10.46 5.89
C PHE A 6 31.83 -8.99 6.14
N LEU A 7 32.86 -8.47 5.47
CA LEU A 7 33.31 -7.09 5.59
C LEU A 7 32.33 -6.09 4.95
N LEU A 8 31.67 -6.49 3.86
CA LEU A 8 30.58 -5.73 3.24
C LEU A 8 29.32 -5.71 4.11
N ILE A 9 28.96 -6.82 4.76
CA ILE A 9 27.79 -6.90 5.64
C ILE A 9 27.99 -6.06 6.91
N SER A 10 29.16 -6.13 7.55
CA SER A 10 29.45 -5.33 8.75
C SER A 10 29.48 -3.82 8.46
N LEU A 11 29.90 -3.42 7.26
CA LEU A 11 29.85 -2.03 6.81
C LEU A 11 28.39 -1.55 6.62
N THR A 12 27.48 -2.40 6.15
CA THR A 12 26.06 -2.01 5.97
C THR A 12 25.29 -1.86 7.29
N ILE A 13 25.63 -2.65 8.32
CA ILE A 13 24.97 -2.59 9.64
C ILE A 13 25.44 -1.36 10.42
N SER A 14 26.71 -0.96 10.27
CA SER A 14 27.26 0.25 10.89
C SER A 14 26.80 1.57 10.23
N LEU A 15 26.23 1.52 9.02
CA LEU A 15 25.77 2.70 8.29
C LEU A 15 24.38 3.21 8.72
N PHE A 16 23.64 2.45 9.53
CA PHE A 16 22.37 2.89 10.12
C PHE A 16 22.41 2.79 11.64
N PRO A 17 23.23 3.63 12.31
CA PRO A 17 23.18 3.69 13.76
C PRO A 17 21.76 4.13 14.13
N SER A 18 21.03 3.21 14.75
CA SER A 18 19.69 3.43 15.28
C SER A 18 19.84 4.26 16.54
N ASN A 19 18.99 5.27 16.74
CA ASN A 19 19.00 6.03 17.98
C ASN A 19 18.89 5.09 19.18
N PRO A 20 19.54 5.40 20.33
CA PRO A 20 19.32 4.64 21.55
C PRO A 20 17.81 4.54 21.81
N ILE A 21 17.32 3.33 22.11
CA ILE A 21 15.89 3.01 22.16
C ILE A 21 15.13 4.00 23.06
N ALA A 22 15.73 4.38 24.19
CA ALA A 22 15.16 5.32 25.17
C ALA A 22 14.81 6.71 24.60
N PHE A 23 15.47 7.13 23.51
CA PHE A 23 15.28 8.46 22.91
C PHE A 23 14.71 8.40 21.48
N ALA A 24 14.45 7.19 20.96
CA ALA A 24 14.09 6.98 19.57
C ALA A 24 12.78 7.69 19.17
N SER A 25 11.80 7.77 20.07
CA SER A 25 10.50 8.41 19.79
C SER A 25 10.64 9.88 19.38
N LEU A 26 11.45 10.65 20.10
CA LEU A 26 11.76 12.05 19.80
C LEU A 26 12.83 12.18 18.71
N GLY A 27 13.94 11.45 18.87
CA GLY A 27 15.10 11.57 17.98
C GLY A 27 14.78 11.20 16.53
N ASN A 28 14.04 10.12 16.30
CA ASN A 28 13.73 9.66 14.94
C ASN A 28 12.91 10.67 14.17
N GLN A 29 11.91 11.29 14.81
CA GLN A 29 11.08 12.31 14.16
C GLN A 29 11.92 13.52 13.73
N ILE A 30 12.81 14.00 14.60
CA ILE A 30 13.68 15.15 14.35
C ILE A 30 14.70 14.84 13.24
N TYR A 31 15.28 13.65 13.24
CA TYR A 31 16.35 13.30 12.29
C TYR A 31 15.80 12.98 10.91
N ASN A 32 14.62 12.37 10.82
CA ASN A 32 13.97 12.04 9.55
C ASN A 32 13.39 13.27 8.86
N SER A 33 12.99 14.31 9.61
CA SER A 33 12.44 15.54 9.05
C SER A 33 13.52 16.54 8.58
N ALA A 34 14.75 16.44 9.10
CA ALA A 34 15.81 17.42 8.85
C ALA A 34 16.05 17.72 7.37
N GLU A 35 16.10 16.69 6.51
CA GLU A 35 16.30 16.90 5.07
C GLU A 35 15.07 17.55 4.40
N ASN A 36 13.87 17.25 4.89
CA ASN A 36 12.65 17.90 4.40
C ASN A 36 12.58 19.37 4.85
N ILE A 37 13.05 19.70 6.06
CA ILE A 37 13.18 21.08 6.54
C ILE A 37 14.23 21.85 5.71
N LYS A 38 15.34 21.21 5.37
CA LYS A 38 16.37 21.83 4.52
C LYS A 38 15.83 22.24 3.14
N LYS A 39 14.95 21.42 2.54
CA LYS A 39 14.30 21.75 1.25
C LYS A 39 13.51 23.05 1.29
N LEU A 40 13.01 23.48 2.45
CA LEU A 40 12.32 24.76 2.58
C LEU A 40 13.21 25.94 2.15
N ILE A 41 14.53 25.86 2.30
CA ILE A 41 15.46 26.93 1.89
C ILE A 41 15.37 27.23 0.39
N ALA A 42 15.00 26.23 -0.43
CA ALA A 42 14.85 26.41 -1.87
C ALA A 42 13.54 27.12 -2.26
N ILE A 43 12.62 27.32 -1.31
CA ILE A 43 11.33 27.98 -1.54
C ILE A 43 11.50 29.46 -1.18
N SER A 44 11.19 30.34 -2.14
CA SER A 44 11.42 31.80 -1.99
C SER A 44 10.77 32.40 -0.74
N SER A 45 9.56 31.95 -0.40
CA SER A 45 8.82 32.40 0.79
C SER A 45 9.53 32.07 2.12
N PHE A 46 10.52 31.17 2.10
CA PHE A 46 11.26 30.73 3.28
C PHE A 46 12.67 31.34 3.40
N TYR A 47 13.10 32.18 2.45
CA TYR A 47 14.39 32.87 2.55
C TYR A 47 14.61 33.63 3.87
N PRO A 48 13.60 34.33 4.45
CA PRO A 48 13.75 34.97 5.75
C PRO A 48 14.12 34.00 6.89
N TYR A 49 13.76 32.72 6.76
CA TYR A 49 14.04 31.69 7.76
C TYR A 49 15.35 30.94 7.51
N LYS A 50 16.08 31.20 6.42
CA LYS A 50 17.28 30.45 6.02
C LYS A 50 18.31 30.32 7.14
N LYS A 51 18.62 31.43 7.84
CA LYS A 51 19.55 31.42 8.98
C LYS A 51 19.06 30.53 10.12
N ARG A 52 17.76 30.62 10.46
CA ARG A 52 17.13 29.83 11.51
C ARG A 52 17.11 28.34 11.15
N ILE A 53 16.81 28.01 9.90
CA ILE A 53 16.82 26.63 9.39
C ILE A 53 18.23 26.05 9.47
N ASN A 54 19.25 26.77 8.98
CA ASN A 54 20.63 26.31 9.04
C ASN A 54 21.09 26.07 10.48
N ASN A 55 20.76 26.97 11.40
CA ASN A 55 21.06 26.81 12.82
C ASN A 55 20.38 25.56 13.41
N TYR A 56 19.10 25.33 13.07
CA TYR A 56 18.37 24.13 13.46
C TYR A 56 19.08 22.86 12.96
N LEU A 57 19.44 22.81 11.66
CA LEU A 57 20.12 21.65 11.08
C LEU A 57 21.47 21.34 11.74
N VAL A 58 22.25 22.38 12.08
CA VAL A 58 23.51 22.23 12.83
C VAL A 58 23.25 21.65 14.22
N LYS A 59 22.26 22.15 14.96
CA LYS A 59 21.89 21.62 16.28
C LYS A 59 21.42 20.17 16.17
N VAL A 60 20.62 19.83 15.16
CA VAL A 60 20.16 18.46 14.90
C VAL A 60 21.34 17.53 14.64
N LYS A 61 22.30 17.93 13.81
CA LYS A 61 23.52 17.14 13.54
C LYS A 61 24.32 16.89 14.82
N LYS A 62 24.54 17.93 15.63
CA LYS A 62 25.25 17.81 16.92
C LYS A 62 24.50 16.90 17.90
N ALA A 63 23.19 17.06 18.03
CA ALA A 63 22.36 16.21 18.88
C ALA A 63 22.40 14.75 18.43
N LYS A 64 22.35 14.48 17.12
CA LYS A 64 22.46 13.12 16.57
C LYS A 64 23.80 12.48 16.93
N GLN A 65 24.90 13.21 16.80
CA GLN A 65 26.23 12.74 17.19
C GLN A 65 26.31 12.44 18.70
N LEU A 66 25.83 13.36 19.54
CA LEU A 66 25.78 13.16 20.99
C LEU A 66 24.94 11.92 21.34
N GLY A 67 23.77 11.76 20.72
CA GLY A 67 22.89 10.63 20.94
C GLY A 67 23.55 9.28 20.68
N PHE A 68 24.42 9.18 19.67
CA PHE A 68 25.18 7.94 19.39
C PHE A 68 26.29 7.65 20.39
N SER A 69 26.79 8.67 21.09
CA SER A 69 27.78 8.47 22.15
C SER A 69 27.17 8.12 23.51
N LEU A 70 25.84 8.11 23.66
CA LEU A 70 25.19 7.77 24.93
C LEU A 70 25.05 6.25 25.06
N ASP A 71 25.47 5.73 26.21
CA ASP A 71 25.36 4.34 26.62
C ASP A 71 24.75 4.23 28.04
N GLU A 72 24.69 3.01 28.58
CA GLU A 72 24.16 2.75 29.91
C GLU A 72 25.02 3.35 31.03
N ASN A 73 26.33 3.46 30.80
CA ASN A 73 27.31 4.02 31.73
C ASN A 73 27.32 5.55 31.75
N THR A 74 26.67 6.18 30.77
CA THR A 74 26.61 7.64 30.67
C THR A 74 25.91 8.25 31.88
N PRO A 75 26.49 9.29 32.50
CA PRO A 75 25.91 9.98 33.65
C PRO A 75 24.45 10.38 33.41
N ALA A 76 23.59 10.16 34.41
CA ALA A 76 22.17 10.50 34.33
C ALA A 76 21.94 11.98 34.00
N LYS A 77 22.82 12.88 34.48
CA LYS A 77 22.81 14.31 34.16
C LYS A 77 22.94 14.55 32.65
N THR A 78 23.92 13.94 31.99
CA THR A 78 24.15 14.06 30.53
C THR A 78 22.96 13.52 29.74
N ARG A 79 22.39 12.39 30.15
CA ARG A 79 21.18 11.83 29.53
C ARG A 79 19.98 12.77 29.65
N LYS A 80 19.80 13.43 30.81
CA LYS A 80 18.76 14.43 31.05
C LYS A 80 18.97 15.68 30.18
N GLU A 81 20.19 16.18 30.06
CA GLU A 81 20.54 17.33 29.22
C GLU A 81 20.29 17.04 27.72
N TYR A 82 20.63 15.83 27.28
CA TYR A 82 20.30 15.36 25.94
C TYR A 82 18.78 15.33 25.70
N LEU A 83 18.01 14.81 26.64
CA LEU A 83 16.54 14.80 26.53
C LEU A 83 15.96 16.22 26.44
N ILE A 84 16.48 17.17 27.23
CA ILE A 84 16.07 18.59 27.15
C ILE A 84 16.39 19.16 25.76
N THR A 85 17.55 18.81 25.20
CA THR A 85 17.95 19.21 23.85
C THR A 85 17.00 18.65 22.80
N LEU A 86 16.64 17.36 22.89
CA LEU A 86 15.67 16.74 21.99
C LEU A 86 14.29 17.39 22.07
N ARG A 87 13.82 17.76 23.26
CA ARG A 87 12.54 18.46 23.43
C ARG A 87 12.54 19.81 22.71
N LYS A 88 13.58 20.63 22.91
CA LYS A 88 13.72 21.91 22.21
C LYS A 88 13.77 21.74 20.69
N LEU A 89 14.49 20.73 20.21
CA LEU A 89 14.55 20.40 18.78
C LEU A 89 13.23 19.89 18.24
N SER A 90 12.45 19.15 19.03
CA SER A 90 11.10 18.71 18.68
C SER A 90 10.16 19.90 18.53
N ASP A 91 10.23 20.87 19.44
CA ASP A 91 9.41 22.09 19.35
C ASP A 91 9.75 22.92 18.10
N GLU A 92 11.04 23.11 17.82
CA GLU A 92 11.52 23.76 16.59
C GLU A 92 11.10 22.95 15.33
N ASN A 93 11.15 21.62 15.37
CA ASN A 93 10.68 20.75 14.29
C ASN A 93 9.18 20.95 14.01
N ASN A 94 8.37 20.89 15.06
CA ASN A 94 6.92 21.05 14.99
C ASN A 94 6.53 22.45 14.51
N TYR A 95 7.34 23.46 14.82
CA TYR A 95 7.18 24.80 14.24
C TYR A 95 7.28 24.76 12.71
N TYR A 96 8.27 24.10 12.12
CA TYR A 96 8.41 24.03 10.66
C TYR A 96 7.30 23.24 9.98
N HIS A 97 6.81 22.15 10.59
CA HIS A 97 5.63 21.44 10.09
C HIS A 97 4.38 22.33 10.08
N ARG A 98 4.13 23.07 11.17
CA ARG A 98 3.01 24.03 11.25
C ARG A 98 3.17 25.16 10.25
N LEU A 99 4.39 25.68 10.08
CA LEU A 99 4.67 26.73 9.11
C LEU A 99 4.40 26.24 7.69
N ALA A 100 4.89 25.06 7.32
CA ALA A 100 4.62 24.46 6.02
C ALA A 100 3.11 24.26 5.77
N GLN A 101 2.36 23.78 6.77
CA GLN A 101 0.90 23.63 6.67
C GLN A 101 0.19 24.97 6.44
N LYS A 102 0.58 26.01 7.18
CA LYS A 102 0.05 27.37 6.97
C LYS A 102 0.41 27.91 5.59
N THR A 103 1.62 27.65 5.11
CA THR A 103 2.05 28.05 3.75
C THR A 103 1.25 27.33 2.68
N LEU A 104 0.96 26.03 2.85
CA LEU A 104 0.07 25.29 1.95
C LEU A 104 -1.32 25.93 1.91
N GLU A 105 -1.90 26.22 3.08
CA GLU A 105 -3.19 26.90 3.17
C GLU A 105 -3.19 28.27 2.49
N SER A 106 -2.14 29.06 2.70
CA SER A 106 -1.99 30.35 2.04
C SER A 106 -1.83 30.20 0.53
N SER A 107 -1.08 29.21 0.04
CA SER A 107 -0.89 28.99 -1.39
C SER A 107 -2.20 28.64 -2.09
N ILE A 108 -3.02 27.80 -1.46
CA ILE A 108 -4.35 27.44 -1.99
C ILE A 108 -5.26 28.67 -2.01
N LYS A 109 -5.28 29.46 -0.94
CA LYS A 109 -6.15 30.65 -0.83
C LYS A 109 -5.77 31.77 -1.81
N LYS A 110 -4.47 31.91 -2.11
CA LYS A 110 -3.94 32.94 -3.01
C LYS A 110 -3.79 32.44 -4.45
N GLU A 111 -4.21 31.20 -4.71
CA GLU A 111 -4.05 30.54 -6.00
C GLU A 111 -2.60 30.52 -6.51
N ASP A 112 -1.62 30.42 -5.59
CA ASP A 112 -0.20 30.35 -5.92
C ASP A 112 0.21 28.90 -6.23
N SER A 113 0.02 28.51 -7.49
CA SER A 113 0.33 27.18 -8.04
C SER A 113 1.81 26.78 -7.84
N LEU A 114 2.75 27.73 -7.90
CA LEU A 114 4.18 27.46 -7.72
C LEU A 114 4.52 27.16 -6.25
N LEU A 115 4.07 28.02 -5.33
CA LEU A 115 4.26 27.82 -3.89
C LEU A 115 3.57 26.54 -3.41
N PHE A 116 2.37 26.27 -3.93
CA PHE A 116 1.64 25.02 -3.69
C PHE A 116 2.47 23.81 -4.10
N SER A 117 3.00 23.81 -5.33
CA SER A 117 3.80 22.69 -5.85
C SER A 117 5.08 22.48 -5.04
N ASN A 118 5.74 23.56 -4.66
CA ASN A 118 6.96 23.50 -3.87
C ASN A 118 6.71 22.97 -2.45
N ILE A 119 5.64 23.42 -1.79
CA ILE A 119 5.37 23.04 -0.40
C ILE A 119 4.92 21.59 -0.27
N ILE A 120 4.08 21.07 -1.18
CA ILE A 120 3.66 19.67 -1.14
C ILE A 120 4.83 18.72 -1.41
N ASN A 121 5.78 19.13 -2.26
CA ASN A 121 6.96 18.34 -2.61
C ASN A 121 8.10 18.48 -1.59
N SER A 122 8.02 19.42 -0.64
CA SER A 122 8.97 19.52 0.48
C SER A 122 9.01 18.27 1.37
N GLY A 123 7.90 17.53 1.45
CA GLY A 123 7.75 16.35 2.31
C GLY A 123 7.43 16.65 3.78
N LEU A 124 7.19 17.91 4.15
CA LEU A 124 6.80 18.29 5.52
C LEU A 124 5.30 18.26 5.80
N ILE A 125 4.49 18.24 4.76
CA ILE A 125 3.04 18.15 4.88
C ILE A 125 2.62 16.70 5.12
N ASP A 126 1.65 16.49 6.01
CA ASP A 126 0.99 15.20 6.14
C ASP A 126 0.22 14.88 4.85
N ARG A 127 0.80 13.95 4.09
CA ARG A 127 0.27 13.45 2.81
C ARG A 127 -1.10 12.80 2.97
N LYS A 128 -1.37 12.10 4.06
CA LYS A 128 -2.65 11.39 4.26
C LYS A 128 -3.74 12.39 4.60
N ALA A 129 -3.48 13.27 5.55
CA ALA A 129 -4.43 14.28 6.00
C ALA A 129 -4.80 15.25 4.86
N ASN A 130 -3.84 15.63 4.01
CA ASN A 130 -4.05 16.63 2.97
C ASN A 130 -4.38 16.06 1.58
N LYS A 131 -4.42 14.73 1.38
CA LYS A 131 -4.58 14.11 0.05
C LYS A 131 -5.75 14.68 -0.75
N LYS A 132 -6.94 14.78 -0.14
CA LYS A 132 -8.15 15.30 -0.80
C LYS A 132 -7.98 16.76 -1.24
N ARG A 133 -7.43 17.59 -0.36
CA ARG A 133 -7.21 19.02 -0.61
C ARG A 133 -6.19 19.24 -1.74
N ILE A 134 -5.08 18.50 -1.72
CA ILE A 134 -4.03 18.56 -2.74
C ILE A 134 -4.59 18.18 -4.11
N LEU A 135 -5.31 17.05 -4.20
CA LEU A 135 -5.89 16.61 -5.47
C LEU A 135 -6.97 17.57 -5.98
N HIS A 136 -7.82 18.08 -5.09
CA HIS A 136 -8.85 19.04 -5.47
C HIS A 136 -8.25 20.30 -6.09
N TYR A 137 -7.25 20.90 -5.43
CA TYR A 137 -6.57 22.08 -5.94
C TYR A 137 -5.83 21.80 -7.25
N TYR A 138 -5.15 20.64 -7.35
CA TYR A 138 -4.50 20.19 -8.59
C TYR A 138 -5.47 20.09 -9.77
N PHE A 139 -6.63 19.45 -9.59
CA PHE A 139 -7.58 19.30 -10.69
C PHE A 139 -8.20 20.62 -11.13
N ALA A 140 -8.38 21.57 -10.21
CA ALA A 140 -8.81 22.93 -10.54
C ALA A 140 -7.76 23.71 -11.36
N HIS A 141 -6.47 23.51 -11.07
CA HIS A 141 -5.36 24.27 -11.69
C HIS A 141 -4.42 23.39 -12.54
N LYS A 142 -4.96 22.33 -13.16
CA LYS A 142 -4.17 21.28 -13.84
C LYS A 142 -3.23 21.78 -14.94
N LYS A 143 -3.50 22.96 -15.50
CA LYS A 143 -2.70 23.57 -16.57
C LYS A 143 -1.44 24.25 -16.05
N GLU A 144 -1.43 24.65 -14.79
CA GLU A 144 -0.36 25.42 -14.16
C GLU A 144 0.54 24.56 -13.27
N ILE A 145 0.03 23.41 -12.83
CA ILE A 145 0.71 22.54 -11.88
C ILE A 145 1.31 21.33 -12.61
N ASN A 146 2.63 21.19 -12.53
CA ASN A 146 3.30 19.96 -12.94
C ASN A 146 2.96 18.83 -11.93
N PRO A 147 2.37 17.71 -12.37
CA PRO A 147 2.01 16.61 -11.47
C PRO A 147 3.22 15.88 -10.88
N ALA A 148 4.45 16.12 -11.34
CA ALA A 148 5.65 15.45 -10.86
C ALA A 148 5.77 15.47 -9.32
N GLY A 149 6.32 14.38 -8.77
CA GLY A 149 6.49 14.21 -7.33
C GLY A 149 5.25 13.66 -6.65
N LEU A 150 4.72 14.37 -5.66
CA LEU A 150 3.66 13.85 -4.80
C LEU A 150 2.34 13.59 -5.56
N ILE A 151 1.94 14.49 -6.45
CA ILE A 151 0.68 14.36 -7.19
C ILE A 151 0.73 13.14 -8.10
N GLN A 152 1.82 12.92 -8.83
CA GLN A 152 2.03 11.75 -9.68
C GLN A 152 1.89 10.46 -8.86
N SER A 153 2.46 10.41 -7.66
CA SER A 153 2.32 9.24 -6.79
C SER A 153 0.86 8.93 -6.46
N TYR A 154 0.01 9.95 -6.28
CA TYR A 154 -1.43 9.74 -6.07
C TYR A 154 -2.16 9.27 -7.33
N LEU A 155 -1.81 9.81 -8.50
CA LEU A 155 -2.39 9.41 -9.78
C LEU A 155 -2.03 7.96 -10.11
N ASP A 156 -0.77 7.57 -9.89
CA ASP A 156 -0.28 6.21 -10.10
C ASP A 156 -0.93 5.20 -9.15
N GLU A 157 -1.10 5.57 -7.87
CA GLU A 157 -1.83 4.75 -6.90
C GLU A 157 -3.27 4.50 -7.35
N ASP A 158 -3.96 5.53 -7.84
CA ASP A 158 -5.34 5.41 -8.31
C ASP A 158 -5.43 4.56 -9.58
N ALA A 159 -4.50 4.74 -10.52
CA ALA A 159 -4.39 3.92 -11.72
C ALA A 159 -4.16 2.44 -11.37
N LYS A 160 -3.21 2.13 -10.48
CA LYS A 160 -2.94 0.76 -10.00
C LYS A 160 -4.17 0.12 -9.37
N ARG A 161 -4.91 0.87 -8.54
CA ARG A 161 -6.17 0.39 -7.94
C ARG A 161 -7.23 0.09 -8.99
N LYS A 162 -7.39 0.95 -10.00
CA LYS A 162 -8.32 0.74 -11.13
C LYS A 162 -7.96 -0.50 -11.94
N HIS A 163 -6.68 -0.70 -12.27
CA HIS A 163 -6.21 -1.90 -12.97
C HIS A 163 -6.47 -3.18 -12.17
N LYS A 164 -6.15 -3.18 -10.87
CA LYS A 164 -6.42 -4.33 -9.99
C LYS A 164 -7.90 -4.68 -9.93
N ARG A 165 -8.78 -3.68 -9.82
CA ARG A 165 -10.24 -3.88 -9.82
C ARG A 165 -10.76 -4.44 -11.15
N LYS A 166 -10.27 -3.92 -12.28
CA LYS A 166 -10.61 -4.45 -13.61
C LYS A 166 -10.19 -5.92 -13.74
N GLY A 167 -8.97 -6.27 -13.36
CA GLY A 167 -8.48 -7.65 -13.38
C GLY A 167 -9.31 -8.60 -12.51
N LEU A 168 -9.71 -8.18 -11.30
CA LEU A 168 -10.59 -8.97 -10.44
C LEU A 168 -11.98 -9.17 -11.04
N ARG A 169 -12.55 -8.15 -11.68
CA ARG A 169 -13.85 -8.25 -12.36
C ARG A 169 -13.80 -9.26 -13.51
N VAL A 170 -12.76 -9.18 -14.36
CA VAL A 170 -12.56 -10.12 -15.47
C VAL A 170 -12.40 -11.55 -14.96
N LYS A 171 -11.57 -11.78 -13.93
CA LYS A 171 -11.41 -13.11 -13.31
C LYS A 171 -12.74 -13.68 -12.80
N ARG A 172 -13.58 -12.85 -12.18
CA ARG A 172 -14.90 -13.26 -11.68
C ARG A 172 -15.83 -13.68 -12.82
N VAL A 173 -15.86 -12.92 -13.91
CA VAL A 173 -16.68 -13.24 -15.09
C VAL A 173 -16.24 -14.56 -15.72
N ILE A 174 -14.93 -14.75 -15.92
CA ILE A 174 -14.37 -16.00 -16.48
C ILE A 174 -14.71 -17.20 -15.58
N LYS A 175 -14.57 -17.05 -14.26
CA LYS A 175 -14.90 -18.14 -13.31
C LYS A 175 -16.38 -18.54 -13.43
N LYS A 176 -17.28 -17.55 -13.49
CA LYS A 176 -18.73 -17.79 -13.63
C LYS A 176 -19.05 -18.53 -14.94
N SER A 177 -18.49 -18.08 -16.06
CA SER A 177 -18.67 -18.75 -17.35
C SER A 177 -18.17 -20.21 -17.33
N LYS A 178 -16.99 -20.47 -16.73
CA LYS A 178 -16.49 -21.86 -16.58
C LYS A 178 -17.40 -22.73 -15.73
N GLU A 179 -17.99 -22.17 -14.68
CA GLU A 179 -18.96 -22.89 -13.83
C GLU A 179 -20.25 -23.19 -14.60
N GLU A 180 -20.78 -22.21 -15.35
CA GLU A 180 -21.95 -22.38 -16.23
C GLU A 180 -21.70 -23.47 -17.28
N ASP A 181 -20.54 -23.46 -17.96
CA ASP A 181 -20.14 -24.49 -18.93
C ASP A 181 -20.00 -25.88 -18.30
N LYS A 182 -19.51 -25.95 -17.05
CA LYS A 182 -19.39 -27.21 -16.31
C LYS A 182 -20.78 -27.76 -15.98
N ILE A 183 -21.69 -26.92 -15.50
CA ILE A 183 -23.07 -27.29 -15.19
C ILE A 183 -23.79 -27.76 -16.46
N ALA A 184 -23.63 -27.05 -17.58
CA ALA A 184 -24.22 -27.43 -18.86
C ALA A 184 -23.75 -28.83 -19.30
N ARG A 185 -22.44 -29.11 -19.22
CA ARG A 185 -21.88 -30.43 -19.53
C ARG A 185 -22.42 -31.54 -18.63
N LEU A 186 -22.53 -31.28 -17.32
CA LEU A 186 -23.10 -32.25 -16.38
C LEU A 186 -24.57 -32.55 -16.70
N ARG A 187 -25.39 -31.52 -16.93
CA ARG A 187 -26.80 -31.68 -17.33
C ARG A 187 -26.96 -32.47 -18.62
N ALA A 188 -26.14 -32.21 -19.63
CA ALA A 188 -26.15 -32.96 -20.88
C ALA A 188 -25.81 -34.44 -20.65
N ARG A 189 -24.80 -34.72 -19.81
CA ARG A 189 -24.41 -36.08 -19.44
C ARG A 189 -25.49 -36.82 -18.67
N ASP A 190 -26.13 -36.15 -17.71
CA ASP A 190 -27.22 -36.73 -16.92
C ASP A 190 -28.44 -37.02 -17.80
N LYS A 191 -28.76 -36.13 -18.74
CA LYS A 191 -29.83 -36.36 -19.73
C LYS A 191 -29.53 -37.57 -20.63
N ALA A 192 -28.29 -37.71 -21.10
CA ALA A 192 -27.88 -38.87 -21.89
C ALA A 192 -27.96 -40.17 -21.09
N ARG A 193 -27.53 -40.16 -19.81
CA ARG A 193 -27.65 -41.31 -18.92
C ARG A 193 -29.09 -41.72 -18.65
N LYS A 194 -29.99 -40.75 -18.43
CA LYS A 194 -31.43 -41.03 -18.24
C LYS A 194 -32.03 -41.71 -19.47
N ARG A 195 -31.76 -41.19 -20.66
CA ARG A 195 -32.23 -41.82 -21.92
C ARG A 195 -31.69 -43.23 -22.11
N ALA A 196 -30.40 -43.44 -21.87
CA ALA A 196 -29.80 -44.77 -21.98
C ALA A 196 -30.38 -45.76 -20.95
N LEU A 197 -30.75 -45.28 -19.76
CA LEU A 197 -31.43 -46.09 -18.74
C LEU A 197 -32.86 -46.44 -19.18
N GLU A 198 -33.62 -45.47 -19.69
CA GLU A 198 -34.98 -45.66 -20.22
C GLU A 198 -34.98 -46.69 -21.37
N GLU A 199 -34.11 -46.52 -22.36
CA GLU A 199 -33.95 -47.46 -23.48
C GLU A 199 -33.53 -48.87 -23.03
N ARG A 200 -32.78 -48.98 -21.93
CA ARG A 200 -32.40 -50.28 -21.36
C ARG A 200 -33.58 -50.94 -20.64
N LEU A 201 -34.31 -50.17 -19.83
CA LEU A 201 -35.50 -50.65 -19.12
C LEU A 201 -36.60 -51.08 -20.09
N GLU A 202 -36.81 -50.35 -21.19
CA GLU A 202 -37.76 -50.75 -22.23
C GLU A 202 -37.38 -52.08 -22.90
N ARG A 203 -36.09 -52.28 -23.19
CA ARG A 203 -35.60 -53.55 -23.74
C ARG A 203 -35.80 -54.71 -22.76
N GLU A 204 -35.38 -54.54 -21.50
CA GLU A 204 -35.56 -55.56 -20.45
C GLU A 204 -37.05 -55.88 -20.24
N LEU A 205 -37.93 -54.89 -20.32
CA LEU A 205 -39.39 -55.07 -20.20
C LEU A 205 -39.96 -55.85 -21.40
N GLN A 206 -39.50 -55.58 -22.62
CA GLN A 206 -39.90 -56.33 -23.80
C GLN A 206 -39.41 -57.78 -23.77
N GLU A 207 -38.17 -58.02 -23.34
CA GLU A 207 -37.61 -59.37 -23.16
C GLU A 207 -38.43 -60.16 -22.15
N LYS A 208 -38.69 -59.61 -20.95
CA LYS A 208 -39.54 -60.27 -19.95
C LYS A 208 -40.96 -60.54 -20.44
N LYS A 209 -41.55 -59.63 -21.21
CA LYS A 209 -42.87 -59.89 -21.83
C LYS A 209 -42.84 -61.09 -22.77
N LYS A 210 -41.78 -61.23 -23.58
CA LYS A 210 -41.62 -62.40 -24.47
C LYS A 210 -41.42 -63.68 -23.68
N GLU A 211 -40.57 -63.67 -22.65
CA GLU A 211 -40.35 -64.82 -21.76
C GLU A 211 -41.66 -65.29 -21.11
N ILE A 212 -42.48 -64.35 -20.59
CA ILE A 212 -43.78 -64.69 -20.00
C ILE A 212 -44.71 -65.33 -21.04
N ILE A 213 -44.76 -64.80 -22.27
CA ILE A 213 -45.59 -65.37 -23.34
C ILE A 213 -45.12 -66.78 -23.71
N GLU A 214 -43.81 -67.04 -23.76
CA GLU A 214 -43.27 -68.37 -24.03
C GLU A 214 -43.57 -69.35 -22.89
N GLN A 215 -43.38 -68.94 -21.63
CA GLN A 215 -43.73 -69.74 -20.47
C GLN A 215 -45.23 -70.09 -20.45
N GLN A 216 -46.11 -69.13 -20.74
CA GLN A 216 -47.55 -69.38 -20.83
C GLN A 216 -47.90 -70.40 -21.93
N LYS A 217 -47.21 -70.36 -23.08
CA LYS A 217 -47.39 -71.35 -24.15
C LYS A 217 -46.90 -72.73 -23.73
N GLU A 218 -45.75 -72.82 -23.07
CA GLU A 218 -45.21 -74.08 -22.56
C GLU A 218 -46.11 -74.69 -21.47
N GLU A 219 -46.66 -73.89 -20.57
CA GLU A 219 -47.62 -74.35 -19.55
C GLU A 219 -48.93 -74.85 -20.19
N LEU A 220 -49.47 -74.11 -21.17
CA LEU A 220 -50.64 -74.54 -21.94
C LEU A 220 -50.41 -75.88 -22.64
N LEU A 221 -49.23 -76.07 -23.24
CA LEU A 221 -48.83 -77.33 -23.90
C LEU A 221 -48.63 -78.49 -22.91
N LYS A 222 -48.23 -78.23 -21.66
CA LYS A 222 -48.12 -79.24 -20.59
C LYS A 222 -49.47 -79.59 -19.95
N SER A 223 -50.49 -78.74 -20.12
CA SER A 223 -51.85 -78.93 -19.58
C SER A 223 -52.83 -79.63 -20.55
N LEU A 224 -52.35 -80.00 -21.74
CA LEU A 224 -53.03 -80.81 -22.76
C LEU A 224 -52.54 -82.26 -22.70
#